data_AF-A0A1X7H4Q4-F1
#
_entry.id   AF-A0A1X7H4Q4-F1
#
_cell.length_a   1.000
_cell.length_b   1.000
_cell.length_c   1.000
_cell.angle_alpha   90.00
_cell.angle_beta   90.00
_cell.angle_gamma   90.00
#
_symmetry.space_group_name_H-M   'P 1'
#
loop_
_entity.id
_entity.type
_entity.pdbx_description
1 polymer ?
#
loop_
_entity_poly.entity_id
_entity_poly.type
_entity_poly.pdbx_seq_one_letter_code
_entity_poly.pdbx_strand_id
1 'polypeptide(L)'
;MTDATDASARAERQVARVRDSAAERFGLARDFYLSSAALRPYGNAELSFTHWSRSRGVLAPESVDVPGSPWWRAVNERLLRDKAEARLLTDGVPGTPSARSVEFWLDFIRTPSPGLWYRAHNASIVAGYLRHEELAAAELQVERFMMNVALLRVLFTHAMLIRPRLALGPLAALGPRLADPRGRGVRMFLDLGRSFPAVYPLTVSVEEAVLDEHALARMLDYGLIAPRLAALYAFSAASLEEPRLPSLLDQGVPAYAWPRADRAIWYIGNTGPHLRLIARATGVRLRWESRPPGRR
;
A
#
# COMPACT_ATOMS: atom_id res chain seq x y z
N MET A 1 -17.28 -2.39 39.76
CA MET A 1 -15.97 -2.71 39.16
C MET A 1 -16.15 -2.53 37.65
N THR A 2 -15.85 -1.34 37.14
CA THR A 2 -16.00 -1.03 35.71
C THR A 2 -15.03 -1.91 34.93
N ASP A 3 -15.56 -2.71 34.02
CA ASP A 3 -14.80 -3.59 33.14
C ASP A 3 -13.81 -2.73 32.34
N ALA A 4 -12.56 -2.68 32.82
CA ALA A 4 -11.52 -1.85 32.25
C ALA A 4 -11.13 -2.48 30.92
N THR A 5 -11.86 -2.12 29.87
CA THR A 5 -11.63 -2.71 28.56
C THR A 5 -10.20 -2.43 28.12
N ASP A 6 -9.51 -3.45 27.64
CA ASP A 6 -8.12 -3.35 27.21
C ASP A 6 -7.95 -2.42 25.99
N ALA A 7 -6.70 -2.11 25.67
CA ALA A 7 -6.35 -1.20 24.58
C ALA A 7 -6.90 -1.65 23.22
N SER A 8 -6.95 -2.95 22.95
CA SER A 8 -7.42 -3.47 21.65
C SER A 8 -8.91 -3.26 21.46
N ALA A 9 -9.71 -3.62 22.45
CA ALA A 9 -11.16 -3.44 22.39
C ALA A 9 -11.55 -1.94 22.44
N ARG A 10 -10.76 -1.08 23.08
CA ARG A 10 -10.94 0.38 22.97
C ARG A 10 -10.59 0.92 21.57
N ALA A 11 -9.52 0.44 20.96
CA ALA A 11 -9.13 0.82 19.60
C ALA A 11 -10.20 0.40 18.59
N GLU A 12 -10.74 -0.81 18.72
CA GLU A 12 -11.86 -1.29 17.91
C GLU A 12 -13.07 -0.37 18.01
N ARG A 13 -13.47 0.03 19.24
CA ARG A 13 -14.57 0.99 19.42
C ARG A 13 -14.27 2.38 18.88
N GLN A 14 -13.01 2.84 18.92
CA GLN A 14 -12.63 4.12 18.31
C GLN A 14 -12.82 4.09 16.79
N VAL A 15 -12.37 3.02 16.13
CA VAL A 15 -12.50 2.86 14.68
C VAL A 15 -13.95 2.62 14.27
N ALA A 16 -14.70 1.79 15.02
CA ALA A 16 -16.11 1.52 14.73
C ALA A 16 -16.97 2.79 14.73
N ARG A 17 -16.68 3.75 15.62
CA ARG A 17 -17.41 5.03 15.67
C ARG A 17 -17.24 5.90 14.43
N VAL A 18 -16.11 5.77 13.73
CA VAL A 18 -15.80 6.57 12.54
C VAL A 18 -15.95 5.78 11.24
N ARG A 19 -16.35 4.51 11.32
CA ARG A 19 -16.42 3.56 10.18
C ARG A 19 -17.17 4.15 9.00
N ASP A 20 -18.29 4.79 9.24
CA ASP A 20 -19.19 5.34 8.22
C ASP A 20 -18.98 6.84 7.96
N SER A 21 -17.82 7.38 8.32
CA SER A 21 -17.46 8.77 8.01
C SER A 21 -16.04 8.87 7.49
N ALA A 22 -15.91 9.06 6.17
CA ALA A 22 -14.60 9.28 5.53
C ALA A 22 -13.84 10.49 6.12
N ALA A 23 -14.59 11.52 6.56
CA ALA A 23 -14.01 12.70 7.20
C ALA A 23 -13.47 12.38 8.61
N GLU A 24 -14.20 11.59 9.40
CA GLU A 24 -13.77 11.20 10.75
C GLU A 24 -12.65 10.16 10.72
N ARG A 25 -12.65 9.23 9.75
CA ARG A 25 -11.49 8.35 9.47
C ARG A 25 -10.22 9.15 9.23
N PHE A 26 -10.32 10.19 8.40
CA PHE A 26 -9.21 11.11 8.14
C PHE A 26 -8.80 11.86 9.42
N GLY A 27 -9.78 12.32 10.21
CA GLY A 27 -9.54 12.94 11.52
C GLY A 27 -8.76 12.03 12.45
N LEU A 28 -9.20 10.78 12.62
CA LEU A 28 -8.53 9.78 13.45
C LEU A 28 -7.09 9.49 12.97
N ALA A 29 -6.87 9.40 11.65
CA ALA A 29 -5.52 9.26 11.11
C ALA A 29 -4.64 10.48 11.43
N ARG A 30 -5.18 11.68 11.27
CA ARG A 30 -4.48 12.94 11.51
C ARG A 30 -4.12 13.11 12.99
N ASP A 31 -5.05 12.79 13.88
CA ASP A 31 -4.87 12.97 15.32
C ASP A 31 -3.74 12.09 15.87
N PHE A 32 -3.54 10.90 15.30
CA PHE A 32 -2.38 10.06 15.60
C PHE A 32 -1.04 10.80 15.32
N TYR A 33 -0.90 11.44 14.16
CA TYR A 33 0.34 12.14 13.83
C TYR A 33 0.49 13.47 14.59
N LEU A 34 -0.62 14.08 15.00
CA LEU A 34 -0.62 15.31 15.80
C LEU A 34 -0.40 15.07 17.29
N SER A 35 -0.50 13.82 17.77
CA SER A 35 -0.38 13.50 19.19
C SER A 35 1.01 13.77 19.78
N SER A 36 2.03 13.92 18.94
CA SER A 36 3.39 14.30 19.35
C SER A 36 4.11 15.06 18.25
N ALA A 37 4.92 16.05 18.64
CA ALA A 37 5.77 16.80 17.72
C ALA A 37 6.73 15.89 16.92
N ALA A 38 7.16 14.77 17.52
CA ALA A 38 8.06 13.81 16.88
C ALA A 38 7.38 13.00 15.75
N LEU A 39 6.06 12.80 15.83
CA LEU A 39 5.30 12.01 14.85
C LEU A 39 4.80 12.84 13.68
N ARG A 40 4.54 14.13 13.90
CA ARG A 40 3.94 15.04 12.92
C ARG A 40 4.55 14.97 11.51
N PRO A 41 5.89 14.93 11.34
CA PRO A 41 6.49 14.90 10.00
C PRO A 41 6.13 13.65 9.18
N TYR A 42 5.79 12.53 9.84
CA TYR A 42 5.55 11.24 9.18
C TYR A 42 4.15 11.10 8.57
N GLY A 43 3.23 12.03 8.87
CA GLY A 43 1.84 11.93 8.40
C GLY A 43 1.63 12.29 6.94
N ASN A 44 2.60 12.94 6.28
CA ASN A 44 2.39 13.56 4.96
C ASN A 44 1.87 12.58 3.90
N ALA A 45 2.52 11.42 3.77
CA ALA A 45 2.19 10.43 2.75
C ALA A 45 0.81 9.79 3.01
N GLU A 46 0.60 9.28 4.22
CA GLU A 46 -0.63 8.58 4.58
C GLU A 46 -1.85 9.51 4.60
N LEU A 47 -1.71 10.75 5.09
CA LEU A 47 -2.81 11.71 5.08
C LEU A 47 -3.14 12.16 3.66
N SER A 48 -2.13 12.35 2.79
CA SER A 48 -2.38 12.63 1.37
C SER A 48 -3.13 11.46 0.70
N PHE A 49 -2.73 10.23 0.98
CA PHE A 49 -3.40 9.03 0.47
C PHE A 49 -4.84 8.88 0.98
N THR A 50 -5.07 9.15 2.27
CA THR A 50 -6.40 9.09 2.88
C THR A 50 -7.30 10.20 2.32
N HIS A 51 -6.75 11.39 2.09
CA HIS A 51 -7.47 12.47 1.42
C HIS A 51 -7.86 12.07 -0.01
N TRP A 52 -6.93 11.52 -0.80
CA TRP A 52 -7.23 10.99 -2.12
C TRP A 52 -8.32 9.90 -2.07
N SER A 53 -8.22 8.95 -1.14
CA SER A 53 -9.18 7.86 -0.97
C SER A 53 -10.59 8.40 -0.66
N ARG A 54 -10.68 9.45 0.15
CA ARG A 54 -11.93 10.17 0.41
C ARG A 54 -12.45 10.86 -0.86
N SER A 55 -11.61 11.63 -1.55
CA SER A 55 -12.01 12.36 -2.77
C SER A 55 -12.46 11.42 -3.88
N ARG A 56 -11.84 10.24 -4.00
CA ARG A 56 -12.20 9.21 -4.98
C ARG A 56 -13.55 8.56 -4.70
N GLY A 57 -14.01 8.57 -3.45
CA GLY A 57 -15.25 7.90 -3.03
C GLY A 57 -15.07 6.48 -2.50
N VAL A 58 -13.86 5.91 -2.52
CA VAL A 58 -13.63 4.53 -2.02
C VAL A 58 -13.89 4.38 -0.52
N LEU A 59 -13.92 5.48 0.25
CA LEU A 59 -14.26 5.49 1.67
C LEU A 59 -15.69 5.95 1.97
N ALA A 60 -16.55 6.12 0.96
CA ALA A 60 -17.94 6.53 1.16
C ALA A 60 -18.70 5.53 2.06
N PRO A 61 -19.71 5.99 2.84
CA PRO A 61 -20.51 5.13 3.72
C PRO A 61 -21.22 4.02 2.93
N GLU A 62 -21.60 2.93 3.59
CA GLU A 62 -22.38 1.87 2.92
C GLU A 62 -23.85 2.26 2.70
N SER A 63 -24.33 3.26 3.44
CA SER A 63 -25.73 3.70 3.42
C SER A 63 -26.06 4.74 2.35
N VAL A 64 -25.10 5.17 1.53
CA VAL A 64 -25.33 6.15 0.45
C VAL A 64 -25.58 5.45 -0.89
N ASP A 65 -26.18 6.17 -1.84
CA ASP A 65 -26.56 5.63 -3.15
C ASP A 65 -25.39 5.00 -3.92
N VAL A 66 -24.20 5.58 -3.79
CA VAL A 66 -22.95 5.06 -4.36
C VAL A 66 -21.99 4.75 -3.21
N PRO A 67 -22.04 3.54 -2.64
CA PRO A 67 -21.21 3.18 -1.50
C PRO A 67 -19.73 3.10 -1.90
N GLY A 68 -18.86 3.25 -0.90
CA GLY A 68 -17.43 3.05 -1.07
C GLY A 68 -17.07 1.58 -1.24
N SER A 69 -15.80 1.31 -1.53
CA SER A 69 -15.28 -0.05 -1.64
C SER A 69 -15.22 -0.72 -0.26
N PRO A 70 -15.86 -1.88 -0.08
CA PRO A 70 -15.75 -2.65 1.16
C PRO A 70 -14.28 -2.99 1.48
N TRP A 71 -13.49 -3.32 0.46
CA TRP A 71 -12.09 -3.66 0.63
C TRP A 71 -11.23 -2.46 1.08
N TRP A 72 -11.32 -1.31 0.39
CA TRP A 72 -10.53 -0.12 0.74
C TRP A 72 -10.91 0.38 2.15
N ARG A 73 -12.19 0.31 2.51
CA ARG A 73 -12.68 0.62 3.86
C ARG A 73 -12.08 -0.31 4.91
N ALA A 74 -12.07 -1.62 4.67
CA ALA A 74 -11.56 -2.61 5.62
C ALA A 74 -10.03 -2.51 5.83
N VAL A 75 -9.24 -2.32 4.76
CA VAL A 75 -7.78 -2.13 4.87
C VAL A 75 -7.46 -0.82 5.62
N ASN A 76 -8.21 0.25 5.36
CA ASN A 76 -8.06 1.51 6.08
C ASN A 76 -8.43 1.36 7.58
N GLU A 77 -9.50 0.63 7.91
CA GLU A 77 -9.87 0.34 9.30
C GLU A 77 -8.76 -0.39 10.03
N ARG A 78 -8.14 -1.39 9.39
CA ARG A 78 -7.01 -2.12 9.98
C ARG A 78 -5.85 -1.18 10.33
N LEU A 79 -5.45 -0.32 9.40
CA LEU A 79 -4.39 0.67 9.63
C LEU A 79 -4.73 1.64 10.76
N LEU A 80 -5.98 2.14 10.82
CA LEU A 80 -6.43 3.03 11.89
C LEU A 80 -6.42 2.33 13.25
N ARG A 81 -6.92 1.09 13.32
CA ARG A 81 -7.00 0.30 14.55
C ARG A 81 -5.62 0.02 15.12
N ASP A 82 -4.67 -0.40 14.28
CA ASP A 82 -3.33 -0.77 14.73
C ASP A 82 -2.60 0.44 15.35
N LYS A 83 -2.75 1.62 14.74
CA LYS A 83 -2.23 2.90 15.29
C LYS A 83 -2.93 3.32 16.58
N ALA A 84 -4.26 3.23 16.63
CA ALA A 84 -5.06 3.59 17.80
C ALA A 84 -4.69 2.72 19.00
N GLU A 85 -4.57 1.41 18.78
CA GLU A 85 -4.17 0.45 19.81
C GLU A 85 -2.75 0.74 20.33
N ALA A 86 -1.78 0.93 19.45
CA ALA A 86 -0.41 1.26 19.84
C ALA A 86 -0.33 2.58 20.64
N ARG A 87 -1.14 3.58 20.27
CA ARG A 87 -1.25 4.84 21.01
C ARG A 87 -1.81 4.62 22.42
N LEU A 88 -2.91 3.87 22.54
CA LEU A 88 -3.55 3.56 23.82
C LEU A 88 -2.60 2.79 24.76
N LEU A 89 -1.87 1.80 24.23
CA LEU A 89 -0.85 1.07 24.97
C LEU A 89 0.29 1.99 25.43
N THR A 90 0.71 2.95 24.59
CA THR A 90 1.71 3.95 24.97
C THR A 90 1.20 4.89 26.07
N ASP A 91 -0.10 5.19 26.09
CA ASP A 91 -0.75 6.01 27.13
C ASP A 91 -1.05 5.24 28.43
N GLY A 92 -0.60 3.99 28.55
CA GLY A 92 -0.76 3.18 29.77
C GLY A 92 -2.14 2.51 29.90
N VAL A 93 -2.94 2.46 28.83
CA VAL A 93 -4.14 1.61 28.82
C VAL A 93 -3.71 0.14 28.92
N PRO A 94 -4.29 -0.67 29.83
CA PRO A 94 -3.93 -2.07 29.99
C PRO A 94 -4.11 -2.89 28.71
N GLY A 95 -3.29 -3.94 28.55
CA GLY A 95 -3.38 -4.89 27.45
C GLY A 95 -2.00 -5.24 26.88
N THR A 96 -1.98 -6.22 25.99
CA THR A 96 -0.82 -6.53 25.14
C THR A 96 -1.17 -6.25 23.68
N PRO A 97 -0.18 -5.98 22.82
CA PRO A 97 -0.41 -5.82 21.38
C PRO A 97 -1.20 -7.00 20.79
N SER A 98 -2.27 -6.70 20.06
CA SER A 98 -3.17 -7.69 19.46
C SER A 98 -2.63 -8.30 18.16
N ALA A 99 -1.60 -7.68 17.58
CA ALA A 99 -0.96 -8.12 16.34
C ALA A 99 0.47 -7.60 16.25
N ARG A 100 1.30 -8.27 15.45
CA ARG A 100 2.68 -7.87 15.18
C ARG A 100 2.79 -6.45 14.58
N SER A 101 1.81 -6.03 13.79
CA SER A 101 1.74 -4.65 13.26
C SER A 101 1.59 -3.60 14.37
N VAL A 102 0.87 -3.91 15.46
CA VAL A 102 0.73 -3.04 16.64
C VAL A 102 2.08 -2.90 17.36
N GLU A 103 2.84 -3.98 17.47
CA GLU A 103 4.19 -3.97 18.05
C GLU A 103 5.14 -3.07 17.26
N PHE A 104 5.10 -3.15 15.92
CA PHE A 104 5.89 -2.22 15.09
C PHE A 104 5.46 -0.76 15.24
N TRP A 105 4.16 -0.49 15.43
CA TRP A 105 3.70 0.87 15.74
C TRP A 105 4.20 1.35 17.11
N LEU A 106 4.26 0.48 18.12
CA LEU A 106 4.87 0.81 19.41
C LEU A 106 6.36 1.16 19.28
N ASP A 107 7.11 0.37 18.51
CA ASP A 107 8.53 0.65 18.24
C ASP A 107 8.70 2.02 17.55
N PHE A 108 7.85 2.31 16.55
CA PHE A 108 7.86 3.60 15.88
C PHE A 108 7.50 4.75 16.82
N ILE A 109 6.46 4.63 17.66
CA ILE A 109 6.06 5.69 18.59
C ILE A 109 7.17 5.98 19.60
N ARG A 110 7.84 4.93 20.11
CA ARG A 110 8.95 5.06 21.08
C ARG A 110 10.21 5.67 20.46
N THR A 111 10.52 5.33 19.21
CA THR A 111 11.73 5.82 18.54
C THR A 111 11.44 6.15 17.07
N PRO A 112 10.81 7.30 16.79
CA PRO A 112 10.34 7.62 15.44
C PRO A 112 11.48 7.67 14.42
N SER A 113 11.47 6.77 13.44
CA SER A 113 12.38 6.76 12.31
C SER A 113 11.65 6.38 11.02
N PRO A 114 12.14 6.80 9.83
CA PRO A 114 11.57 6.39 8.56
C PRO A 114 11.41 4.87 8.40
N GLY A 115 12.40 4.09 8.84
CA GLY A 115 12.37 2.64 8.71
C GLY A 115 11.30 1.99 9.57
N LEU A 116 11.18 2.43 10.82
CA LEU A 116 10.14 1.93 11.73
C LEU A 116 8.74 2.35 11.27
N TRP A 117 8.59 3.53 10.69
CA TRP A 117 7.33 3.97 10.10
C TRP A 117 6.88 3.06 8.96
N TYR A 118 7.74 2.80 7.96
CA TYR A 118 7.38 1.91 6.85
C TYR A 118 7.12 0.49 7.32
N ARG A 119 7.90 -0.01 8.29
CA ARG A 119 7.68 -1.35 8.86
C ARG A 119 6.30 -1.46 9.48
N ALA A 120 5.91 -0.51 10.33
CA ALA A 120 4.61 -0.51 11.00
C ALA A 120 3.44 -0.29 10.02
N HIS A 121 3.57 0.71 9.14
CA HIS A 121 2.57 1.02 8.13
C HIS A 121 2.35 -0.16 7.18
N ASN A 122 3.42 -0.67 6.56
CA ASN A 122 3.30 -1.75 5.57
C ASN A 122 2.85 -3.06 6.22
N ALA A 123 3.20 -3.35 7.48
CA ALA A 123 2.67 -4.52 8.18
C ALA A 123 1.15 -4.43 8.37
N SER A 124 0.63 -3.23 8.68
CA SER A 124 -0.82 -3.01 8.81
C SER A 124 -1.52 -3.18 7.46
N ILE A 125 -0.94 -2.61 6.39
CA ILE A 125 -1.46 -2.74 5.02
C ILE A 125 -1.46 -4.21 4.57
N VAL A 126 -0.33 -4.90 4.66
CA VAL A 126 -0.22 -6.31 4.25
C VAL A 126 -1.17 -7.20 5.05
N ALA A 127 -1.28 -6.98 6.36
CA ALA A 127 -2.24 -7.72 7.17
C ALA A 127 -3.69 -7.43 6.79
N GLY A 128 -4.00 -6.24 6.29
CA GLY A 128 -5.29 -5.91 5.67
C GLY A 128 -5.51 -6.68 4.36
N TYR A 129 -4.52 -6.69 3.46
CA TYR A 129 -4.59 -7.44 2.20
C TYR A 129 -4.87 -8.93 2.45
N LEU A 130 -4.07 -9.55 3.31
CA LEU A 130 -4.19 -11.00 3.59
C LEU A 130 -5.48 -11.36 4.33
N ARG A 131 -6.07 -10.44 5.08
CA ARG A 131 -7.33 -10.69 5.81
C ARG A 131 -8.56 -10.54 4.93
N HIS A 132 -8.51 -9.69 3.91
CA HIS A 132 -9.67 -9.24 3.15
C HIS A 132 -9.58 -9.64 1.67
N GLU A 133 -8.93 -10.77 1.38
CA GLU A 133 -8.78 -11.27 0.00
C GLU A 133 -10.14 -11.52 -0.66
N GLU A 134 -11.13 -11.98 0.09
CA GLU A 134 -12.50 -12.19 -0.37
C GLU A 134 -13.19 -10.89 -0.79
N LEU A 135 -12.96 -9.79 -0.05
CA LEU A 135 -13.47 -8.47 -0.42
C LEU A 135 -12.79 -7.96 -1.69
N ALA A 136 -11.48 -8.20 -1.86
CA ALA A 136 -10.78 -7.87 -3.08
C ALA A 136 -11.28 -8.69 -4.29
N ALA A 137 -11.57 -9.97 -4.09
CA ALA A 137 -12.06 -10.85 -5.15
C ALA A 137 -13.44 -10.41 -5.68
N ALA A 138 -14.26 -9.79 -4.83
CA ALA A 138 -15.56 -9.23 -5.19
C ALA A 138 -15.50 -7.87 -5.92
N GLU A 139 -14.33 -7.22 -5.95
CA GLU A 139 -14.16 -5.93 -6.62
C GLU A 139 -14.00 -6.07 -8.13
N LEU A 140 -14.25 -4.96 -8.84
CA LEU A 140 -14.03 -4.86 -10.27
C LEU A 140 -12.58 -5.21 -10.61
N GLN A 141 -12.37 -5.87 -11.75
CA GLN A 141 -11.03 -6.27 -12.19
C GLN A 141 -10.05 -5.07 -12.21
N VAL A 142 -10.51 -3.89 -12.62
CA VAL A 142 -9.69 -2.67 -12.62
C VAL A 142 -9.24 -2.29 -11.20
N GLU A 143 -10.10 -2.41 -10.19
CA GLU A 143 -9.73 -2.14 -8.81
C GLU A 143 -8.72 -3.15 -8.28
N ARG A 144 -8.90 -4.44 -8.59
CA ARG A 144 -7.93 -5.49 -8.19
C ARG A 144 -6.55 -5.23 -8.78
N PHE A 145 -6.48 -4.73 -10.02
CA PHE A 145 -5.23 -4.30 -10.62
C PHE A 145 -4.60 -3.14 -9.82
N MET A 146 -5.41 -2.13 -9.47
CA MET A 146 -4.96 -0.98 -8.67
C MET A 146 -4.48 -1.38 -7.27
N MET A 147 -5.12 -2.36 -6.63
CA MET A 147 -4.67 -2.92 -5.36
C MET A 147 -3.26 -3.52 -5.49
N ASN A 148 -3.02 -4.33 -6.53
CA ASN A 148 -1.69 -4.89 -6.77
C ASN A 148 -0.63 -3.79 -7.03
N VAL A 149 -0.98 -2.74 -7.80
CA VAL A 149 -0.12 -1.58 -8.04
C VAL A 149 0.18 -0.81 -6.75
N ALA A 150 -0.84 -0.57 -5.92
CA ALA A 150 -0.66 0.10 -4.64
C ALA A 150 0.26 -0.70 -3.71
N LEU A 151 0.09 -2.03 -3.65
CA LEU A 151 0.93 -2.91 -2.85
C LEU A 151 2.38 -2.90 -3.33
N LEU A 152 2.64 -3.15 -4.62
CA LEU A 152 4.02 -3.18 -5.12
C LEU A 152 4.74 -1.85 -4.91
N ARG A 153 4.04 -0.71 -5.04
CA ARG A 153 4.63 0.61 -4.84
C ARG A 153 4.99 0.84 -3.39
N VAL A 154 4.09 0.55 -2.44
CA VAL A 154 4.38 0.75 -1.01
C VAL A 154 5.51 -0.15 -0.51
N LEU A 155 5.58 -1.40 -1.01
CA LEU A 155 6.70 -2.30 -0.72
C LEU A 155 8.00 -1.77 -1.33
N PHE A 156 7.96 -1.30 -2.58
CA PHE A 156 9.14 -0.77 -3.27
C PHE A 156 9.68 0.49 -2.59
N THR A 157 8.83 1.42 -2.16
CA THR A 157 9.26 2.63 -1.44
C THR A 157 9.95 2.27 -0.13
N HIS A 158 9.44 1.28 0.60
CA HIS A 158 10.12 0.76 1.79
C HIS A 158 11.51 0.17 1.44
N ALA A 159 11.61 -0.61 0.36
CA ALA A 159 12.89 -1.15 -0.09
C ALA A 159 13.87 -0.05 -0.57
N MET A 160 13.41 1.04 -1.18
CA MET A 160 14.27 2.17 -1.53
C MET A 160 14.95 2.79 -0.31
N LEU A 161 14.30 2.76 0.85
CA LEU A 161 14.86 3.27 2.09
C LEU A 161 15.83 2.26 2.73
N ILE A 162 15.40 1.00 2.91
CA ILE A 162 16.12 0.01 3.73
C ILE A 162 17.11 -0.84 2.93
N ARG A 163 16.79 -1.11 1.65
CA ARG A 163 17.61 -1.91 0.73
C ARG A 163 17.76 -1.18 -0.61
N PRO A 164 18.32 0.04 -0.65
CA PRO A 164 18.33 0.87 -1.85
C PRO A 164 18.99 0.21 -3.07
N ARG A 165 19.99 -0.67 -2.88
CA ARG A 165 20.59 -1.45 -3.98
C ARG A 165 19.63 -2.48 -4.58
N LEU A 166 18.75 -3.07 -3.78
CA LEU A 166 17.69 -3.94 -4.30
C LEU A 166 16.74 -3.14 -5.19
N ALA A 167 16.30 -1.97 -4.70
CA ALA A 167 15.31 -1.14 -5.40
C ALA A 167 15.87 -0.41 -6.64
N LEU A 168 17.03 0.24 -6.52
CA LEU A 168 17.57 1.18 -7.51
C LEU A 168 18.89 0.74 -8.15
N GLY A 169 19.48 -0.37 -7.71
CA GLY A 169 20.75 -0.88 -8.23
C GLY A 169 21.88 0.17 -8.11
N PRO A 170 22.54 0.55 -9.22
CA PRO A 170 23.60 1.57 -9.21
C PRO A 170 23.16 2.93 -8.64
N LEU A 171 21.88 3.27 -8.71
CA LEU A 171 21.33 4.55 -8.24
C LEU A 171 20.94 4.52 -6.74
N ALA A 172 21.43 3.53 -5.98
CA ALA A 172 21.11 3.32 -4.57
C ALA A 172 21.26 4.56 -3.67
N ALA A 173 22.23 5.44 -3.97
CA ALA A 173 22.46 6.65 -3.17
C ALA A 173 21.26 7.61 -3.13
N LEU A 174 20.35 7.54 -4.11
CA LEU A 174 19.15 8.37 -4.17
C LEU A 174 18.00 7.83 -3.30
N GLY A 175 18.00 6.52 -3.01
CA GLY A 175 16.87 5.82 -2.40
C GLY A 175 16.36 6.43 -1.09
N PRO A 176 17.21 6.57 -0.05
CA PRO A 176 16.77 7.06 1.25
C PRO A 176 16.17 8.48 1.21
N ARG A 177 16.71 9.37 0.36
CA ARG A 177 16.20 10.75 0.23
C ARG A 177 14.84 10.78 -0.48
N LEU A 178 14.66 9.94 -1.49
CA LEU A 178 13.40 9.86 -2.25
C LEU A 178 12.28 9.18 -1.44
N ALA A 179 12.64 8.22 -0.58
CA ALA A 179 11.71 7.43 0.20
C ALA A 179 11.43 7.98 1.61
N ASP A 180 12.08 9.07 2.05
CA ASP A 180 11.87 9.62 3.41
C ASP A 180 10.41 10.10 3.58
N PRO A 181 9.61 9.48 4.49
CA PRO A 181 8.19 9.80 4.69
C PRO A 181 7.97 11.20 5.25
N ARG A 182 9.02 11.83 5.79
CA ARG A 182 8.99 13.21 6.29
C ARG A 182 9.09 14.23 5.16
N GLY A 183 9.68 13.84 4.04
CA GLY A 183 9.95 14.70 2.90
C GLY A 183 8.80 14.74 1.89
N ARG A 184 8.88 15.70 0.95
CA ARG A 184 7.93 15.83 -0.16
C ARG A 184 8.13 14.76 -1.25
N GLY A 185 9.29 14.08 -1.27
CA GLY A 185 9.66 13.11 -2.30
C GLY A 185 8.74 11.89 -2.37
N VAL A 186 8.26 11.40 -1.22
CA VAL A 186 7.31 10.27 -1.15
C VAL A 186 5.97 10.60 -1.80
N ARG A 187 5.56 11.88 -1.80
CA ARG A 187 4.32 12.33 -2.44
C ARG A 187 4.34 12.11 -3.96
N MET A 188 5.52 12.08 -4.59
CA MET A 188 5.66 11.80 -6.03
C MET A 188 5.49 10.32 -6.36
N PHE A 189 5.91 9.42 -5.47
CA PHE A 189 5.90 7.97 -5.70
C PHE A 189 4.54 7.34 -5.34
N LEU A 190 3.87 7.93 -4.35
CA LEU A 190 2.55 7.53 -3.88
C LEU A 190 1.43 8.45 -4.38
N ASP A 191 1.67 9.32 -5.37
CA ASP A 191 0.63 10.15 -6.01
C ASP A 191 -0.27 9.26 -6.87
N LEU A 192 -1.01 8.38 -6.20
CA LEU A 192 -1.96 7.46 -6.77
C LEU A 192 -3.12 8.22 -7.43
N GLY A 193 -3.35 9.49 -7.08
CA GLY A 193 -4.25 10.39 -7.80
C GLY A 193 -3.83 10.76 -9.22
N ARG A 194 -2.57 10.48 -9.61
CA ARG A 194 -2.10 10.58 -11.01
C ARG A 194 -1.99 9.22 -11.70
N SER A 195 -2.16 8.12 -10.98
CA SER A 195 -2.08 6.76 -11.55
C SER A 195 -3.42 6.04 -11.57
N PHE A 196 -4.41 6.54 -10.83
CA PHE A 196 -5.74 5.98 -10.75
C PHE A 196 -6.79 7.03 -11.10
N PRO A 197 -7.91 6.63 -11.72
CA PRO A 197 -8.99 7.54 -12.05
C PRO A 197 -9.61 8.14 -10.79
N ALA A 198 -10.16 9.34 -10.95
CA ALA A 198 -10.59 10.20 -9.86
C ALA A 198 -11.89 9.77 -9.17
N VAL A 199 -12.56 8.72 -9.65
CA VAL A 199 -13.89 8.31 -9.18
C VAL A 199 -13.96 6.82 -8.85
N TYR A 200 -14.93 6.45 -8.03
CA TYR A 200 -15.31 5.07 -7.70
C TYR A 200 -16.86 4.97 -7.65
N PRO A 201 -17.46 3.86 -8.12
CA PRO A 201 -16.82 2.76 -8.83
C PRO A 201 -16.37 3.17 -10.23
N LEU A 202 -15.38 2.46 -10.78
CA LEU A 202 -14.95 2.66 -12.15
C LEU A 202 -15.93 2.02 -13.13
N THR A 203 -16.21 2.71 -14.24
CA THR A 203 -17.07 2.21 -15.31
C THR A 203 -16.28 1.76 -16.55
N VAL A 204 -14.96 1.91 -16.54
CA VAL A 204 -14.06 1.61 -17.65
C VAL A 204 -13.47 0.20 -17.53
N SER A 205 -13.08 -0.41 -18.65
CA SER A 205 -12.37 -1.68 -18.66
C SER A 205 -10.95 -1.55 -18.08
N VAL A 206 -10.32 -2.67 -17.72
CA VAL A 206 -8.94 -2.65 -17.21
C VAL A 206 -7.97 -2.23 -18.29
N GLU A 207 -8.18 -2.70 -19.52
CA GLU A 207 -7.36 -2.37 -20.67
C GLU A 207 -7.39 -0.87 -20.96
N GLU A 208 -8.58 -0.25 -20.92
CA GLU A 208 -8.73 1.20 -21.05
C GLU A 208 -8.06 1.94 -19.88
N ALA A 209 -8.26 1.49 -18.64
CA ALA A 209 -7.63 2.09 -17.47
C ALA A 209 -6.09 2.01 -17.51
N VAL A 210 -5.53 0.88 -17.98
CA VAL A 210 -4.09 0.66 -18.15
C VAL A 210 -3.53 1.50 -19.31
N LEU A 211 -4.31 1.71 -20.37
CA LEU A 211 -3.90 2.53 -21.51
C LEU A 211 -3.96 4.04 -21.20
N ASP A 212 -4.96 4.47 -20.44
CA ASP A 212 -5.10 5.83 -19.91
C ASP A 212 -4.10 6.13 -18.78
N GLU A 213 -3.46 5.10 -18.20
CA GLU A 213 -2.41 5.31 -17.22
C GLU A 213 -1.23 6.07 -17.84
N HIS A 214 -0.93 7.24 -17.24
CA HIS A 214 0.16 8.10 -17.67
C HIS A 214 1.48 7.31 -17.81
N ALA A 215 2.17 7.49 -18.94
CA ALA A 215 3.37 6.74 -19.30
C ALA A 215 4.47 6.69 -18.21
N LEU A 216 4.55 7.71 -17.34
CA LEU A 216 5.49 7.77 -16.23
C LEU A 216 5.19 6.74 -15.11
N ALA A 217 3.90 6.51 -14.82
CA ALA A 217 3.47 5.53 -13.83
C ALA A 217 3.77 4.09 -14.33
N ARG A 218 3.49 3.83 -15.61
CA ARG A 218 3.89 2.59 -16.28
C ARG A 218 5.40 2.39 -16.31
N MET A 219 6.17 3.46 -16.53
CA MET A 219 7.64 3.39 -16.46
C MET A 219 8.16 2.94 -15.10
N LEU A 220 7.56 3.44 -14.01
CA LEU A 220 7.95 3.05 -12.66
C LEU A 220 7.56 1.60 -12.37
N ASP A 221 6.30 1.23 -12.57
CA ASP A 221 5.83 -0.09 -12.16
C ASP A 221 6.44 -1.21 -13.00
N TYR A 222 6.50 -1.05 -14.31
CA TYR A 222 6.95 -2.11 -15.21
C TYR A 222 8.44 -2.04 -15.55
N GLY A 223 9.01 -0.84 -15.67
CA GLY A 223 10.43 -0.65 -16.00
C GLY A 223 11.35 -0.82 -14.79
N LEU A 224 10.89 -0.41 -13.60
CA LEU A 224 11.71 -0.37 -12.39
C LEU A 224 11.29 -1.42 -11.36
N ILE A 225 10.01 -1.56 -11.04
CA ILE A 225 9.57 -2.43 -9.93
C ILE A 225 9.42 -3.89 -10.37
N ALA A 226 8.69 -4.14 -11.45
CA ALA A 226 8.36 -5.47 -11.97
C ALA A 226 9.55 -6.45 -12.02
N PRO A 227 10.75 -6.05 -12.48
CA PRO A 227 11.89 -6.96 -12.60
C PRO A 227 12.48 -7.43 -11.27
N ARG A 228 12.03 -6.83 -10.16
CA ARG A 228 12.51 -7.08 -8.80
C ARG A 228 11.44 -7.67 -7.90
N LEU A 229 10.22 -7.93 -8.40
CA LEU A 229 9.07 -8.30 -7.57
C LEU A 229 9.35 -9.48 -6.64
N ALA A 230 9.93 -10.57 -7.13
CA ALA A 230 10.24 -11.73 -6.28
C ALA A 230 11.18 -11.37 -5.12
N ALA A 231 12.27 -10.65 -5.41
CA ALA A 231 13.24 -10.24 -4.38
C ALA A 231 12.68 -9.14 -3.46
N LEU A 232 11.82 -8.27 -3.98
CA LEU A 232 11.11 -7.23 -3.23
C LEU A 232 10.14 -7.86 -2.23
N TYR A 233 9.30 -8.79 -2.68
CA TYR A 233 8.33 -9.47 -1.84
C TYR A 233 9.01 -10.36 -0.80
N ALA A 234 10.12 -11.04 -1.15
CA ALA A 234 10.92 -11.78 -0.18
C ALA A 234 11.55 -10.87 0.89
N PHE A 235 12.10 -9.71 0.49
CA PHE A 235 12.59 -8.72 1.43
C PHE A 235 11.48 -8.21 2.35
N SER A 236 10.32 -7.85 1.79
CA SER A 236 9.19 -7.35 2.57
C SER A 236 8.62 -8.43 3.49
N ALA A 237 8.56 -9.70 3.07
CA ALA A 237 8.13 -10.81 3.91
C ALA A 237 9.01 -10.93 5.18
N ALA A 238 10.33 -10.87 5.00
CA ALA A 238 11.28 -10.90 6.11
C ALA A 238 11.17 -9.64 6.98
N SER A 239 11.10 -8.46 6.36
CA SER A 239 11.04 -7.19 7.09
C SER A 239 9.77 -7.03 7.92
N LEU A 240 8.64 -7.54 7.41
CA LEU A 240 7.33 -7.41 8.05
C LEU A 240 6.96 -8.65 8.88
N GLU A 241 7.82 -9.67 8.91
CA GLU A 241 7.57 -10.96 9.55
C GLU A 241 6.28 -11.63 9.06
N GLU A 242 6.02 -11.53 7.75
CA GLU A 242 4.83 -12.08 7.11
C GLU A 242 5.24 -13.04 5.96
N PRO A 243 5.37 -14.35 6.26
CA PRO A 243 5.88 -15.32 5.29
C PRO A 243 4.92 -15.61 4.14
N ARG A 244 3.65 -15.22 4.23
CA ARG A 244 2.67 -15.40 3.14
C ARG A 244 2.83 -14.37 2.04
N LEU A 245 3.52 -13.25 2.27
CA LEU A 245 3.60 -12.18 1.28
C LEU A 245 4.08 -12.64 -0.11
N PRO A 246 5.10 -13.50 -0.27
CA PRO A 246 5.52 -13.97 -1.59
C PRO A 246 4.47 -14.79 -2.35
N SER A 247 3.45 -15.35 -1.68
CA SER A 247 2.35 -16.07 -2.35
C SER A 247 1.41 -15.13 -3.10
N LEU A 248 1.53 -13.81 -2.90
CA LEU A 248 0.81 -12.80 -3.67
C LEU A 248 1.45 -12.55 -5.04
N LEU A 249 2.42 -13.38 -5.44
CA LEU A 249 2.98 -13.45 -6.78
C LEU A 249 2.69 -14.82 -7.41
N ASP A 250 2.35 -14.84 -8.69
CA ASP A 250 2.32 -16.04 -9.52
C ASP A 250 3.36 -15.88 -10.64
N GLN A 251 4.38 -16.74 -10.70
CA GLN A 251 5.44 -16.68 -11.71
C GLN A 251 6.10 -15.28 -11.86
N GLY A 252 6.20 -14.53 -10.76
CA GLY A 252 6.82 -13.20 -10.74
C GLY A 252 5.91 -12.06 -11.19
N VAL A 253 4.61 -12.30 -11.44
CA VAL A 253 3.60 -11.24 -11.61
C VAL A 253 2.73 -11.11 -10.36
N PRO A 254 2.20 -9.90 -10.05
CA PRO A 254 1.24 -9.73 -8.97
C PRO A 254 -0.01 -10.60 -9.17
N ALA A 255 -0.42 -11.27 -8.09
CA ALA A 255 -1.48 -12.29 -8.11
C ALA A 255 -2.54 -12.08 -7.00
N TYR A 256 -2.47 -11.00 -6.23
CA TYR A 256 -3.44 -10.75 -5.16
C TYR A 256 -4.85 -10.53 -5.75
N ALA A 257 -5.79 -11.43 -5.43
CA ALA A 257 -7.14 -11.47 -6.01
C ALA A 257 -7.14 -11.36 -7.56
N TRP A 258 -6.09 -11.87 -8.21
CA TRP A 258 -5.91 -11.74 -9.66
C TRP A 258 -5.91 -13.12 -10.34
N PRO A 259 -6.87 -13.40 -11.24
CA PRO A 259 -6.93 -14.70 -11.90
C PRO A 259 -5.68 -14.97 -12.75
N ARG A 260 -5.20 -16.22 -12.68
CA ARG A 260 -4.06 -16.67 -13.50
C ARG A 260 -4.30 -16.56 -15.01
N ALA A 261 -5.56 -16.61 -15.45
CA ALA A 261 -5.94 -16.40 -16.85
C ALA A 261 -5.62 -14.95 -17.31
N ASP A 262 -5.73 -13.98 -16.41
CA ASP A 262 -5.63 -12.54 -16.71
C ASP A 262 -4.19 -12.02 -16.55
N ARG A 263 -3.22 -12.89 -16.27
CA ARG A 263 -1.82 -12.49 -16.09
C ARG A 263 -1.26 -11.70 -17.25
N ALA A 264 -1.76 -11.94 -18.47
CA ALA A 264 -1.32 -11.29 -19.70
C ALA A 264 -1.47 -9.76 -19.65
N ILE A 265 -2.41 -9.23 -18.86
CA ILE A 265 -2.65 -7.79 -18.69
C ILE A 265 -1.42 -7.09 -18.12
N TRP A 266 -0.67 -7.74 -17.21
CA TRP A 266 0.60 -7.23 -16.68
C TRP A 266 1.71 -7.12 -17.73
N TYR A 267 1.50 -7.63 -18.95
CA TYR A 267 2.46 -7.57 -20.06
C TYR A 267 2.05 -6.54 -21.14
N ILE A 268 0.81 -6.03 -21.11
CA ILE A 268 0.28 -5.12 -22.13
C ILE A 268 0.99 -3.76 -22.03
N GLY A 269 1.56 -3.30 -23.15
CA GLY A 269 2.25 -2.00 -23.23
C GLY A 269 3.66 -1.96 -22.64
N ASN A 270 4.19 -3.10 -22.15
CA ASN A 270 5.41 -3.14 -21.32
C ASN A 270 6.70 -3.51 -22.06
N THR A 271 6.72 -3.36 -23.38
CA THR A 271 7.84 -3.78 -24.26
C THR A 271 8.57 -2.60 -24.94
N GLY A 272 8.26 -1.36 -24.55
CA GLY A 272 8.86 -0.16 -25.14
C GLY A 272 10.40 -0.10 -24.96
N PRO A 273 11.14 0.46 -25.94
CA PRO A 273 12.61 0.58 -25.86
C PRO A 273 13.08 1.44 -24.67
N HIS A 274 12.31 2.44 -24.26
CA HIS A 274 12.61 3.28 -23.10
C HIS A 274 12.56 2.51 -21.76
N LEU A 275 11.63 1.55 -21.60
CA LEU A 275 11.54 0.70 -20.41
C LEU A 275 12.77 -0.21 -20.27
N ARG A 276 13.23 -0.78 -21.40
CA ARG A 276 14.46 -1.59 -21.44
C ARG A 276 15.71 -0.78 -21.06
N LEU A 277 15.78 0.48 -21.46
CA LEU A 277 16.90 1.36 -21.11
C LEU A 277 16.94 1.63 -19.60
N ILE A 278 15.80 1.90 -18.97
CA ILE A 278 15.70 2.15 -17.52
C ILE A 278 16.03 0.89 -16.72
N ALA A 279 15.48 -0.26 -17.12
CA ALA A 279 15.82 -1.52 -16.49
C ALA A 279 17.33 -1.74 -16.50
N ARG A 280 17.99 -1.53 -17.67
CA ARG A 280 19.45 -1.62 -17.79
C ARG A 280 20.18 -0.60 -16.91
N ALA A 281 19.76 0.66 -16.93
CA ALA A 281 20.36 1.73 -16.14
C ALA A 281 20.26 1.48 -14.62
N THR A 282 19.21 0.79 -14.19
CA THR A 282 19.00 0.38 -12.79
C THR A 282 19.53 -1.02 -12.47
N GLY A 283 20.22 -1.66 -13.41
CA GLY A 283 20.94 -2.91 -13.21
C GLY A 283 20.15 -4.20 -13.43
N VAL A 284 19.00 -4.15 -14.11
CA VAL A 284 18.19 -5.35 -14.40
C VAL A 284 17.98 -5.55 -15.90
N ARG A 285 17.96 -6.81 -16.34
CA ARG A 285 17.51 -7.18 -17.68
C ARG A 285 16.05 -7.61 -17.62
N LEU A 286 15.18 -6.92 -18.35
CA LEU A 286 13.79 -7.35 -18.55
C LEU A 286 13.79 -8.74 -19.21
N ARG A 287 13.35 -9.77 -18.48
CA ARG A 287 13.08 -11.12 -19.00
C ARG A 287 11.59 -11.27 -19.34
N TRP A 288 11.04 -10.31 -20.08
CA TRP A 288 9.64 -10.34 -20.50
C TRP A 288 9.65 -10.67 -21.99
N GLU A 289 9.44 -11.95 -22.34
CA GLU A 289 9.35 -12.37 -23.74
C GLU A 289 8.08 -11.81 -24.37
N SER A 290 8.25 -11.08 -25.47
CA SER A 290 7.16 -10.50 -26.24
C SER A 290 6.61 -11.52 -27.22
N ARG A 291 5.79 -12.48 -26.78
CA ARG A 291 4.96 -13.26 -27.71
C ARG A 291 3.59 -13.58 -27.10
N PRO A 292 2.47 -13.09 -27.68
CA PRO A 292 1.21 -13.79 -27.52
C PRO A 292 1.36 -15.18 -28.15
N PRO A 293 0.81 -16.26 -27.56
CA PRO A 293 0.73 -17.53 -28.25
C PRO A 293 0.01 -17.30 -29.58
N GLY A 294 0.68 -17.63 -30.68
CA GLY A 294 0.15 -17.46 -32.01
C GLY A 294 -1.20 -18.17 -32.12
N ARG A 295 -2.19 -17.46 -32.67
CA ARG A 295 -3.40 -18.06 -33.20
C ARG A 295 -2.97 -19.17 -34.17
N ARG A 296 -3.35 -20.41 -33.88
CA ARG A 296 -3.49 -21.45 -34.90
C ARG A 296 -4.92 -21.39 -35.42
#